data_AF-A0A8H4SNT2-F1
#
_entry.id   AF-A0A8H4SNT2-F1
#
_cell.length_a   1.000
_cell.length_b   1.000
_cell.length_c   1.000
_cell.angle_alpha   90.00
_cell.angle_beta   90.00
_cell.angle_gamma   90.00
#
_symmetry.space_group_name_H-M   'P 1'
#
loop_
_entity.id
_entity.type
_entity.pdbx_description
1 polymer ?
#
loop_
_entity_poly.entity_id
_entity_poly.type
_entity_poly.pdbx_seq_one_letter_code
_entity_poly.pdbx_strand_id
1 'polypeptide(L)' 'VAMEYGFDYLTAPAVRVTGADVPTPYAQKLEELSFPQPDTIVGQAVKLLRL' A
#
# COMPACT_ATOMS: atom_id res chain seq x y z
N VAL A 1 15.85 -4.09 -6.49
CA VAL A 1 16.56 -3.68 -7.73
C VAL A 1 15.63 -3.34 -8.90
N ALA A 2 14.30 -3.59 -8.84
CA ALA A 2 13.39 -3.21 -9.93
C ALA A 2 13.43 -1.72 -10.33
N MET A 3 13.67 -0.85 -9.34
CA MET A 3 13.73 0.59 -9.54
C MET A 3 15.06 1.09 -10.13
N GLU A 4 16.15 0.31 -10.06
CA GLU A 4 17.47 0.71 -10.59
C GLU A 4 17.57 0.50 -12.11
N TYR A 5 16.89 -0.53 -12.66
CA TYR A 5 16.96 -0.88 -14.08
C TYR A 5 15.63 -0.73 -14.83
N GLY A 6 14.53 -0.47 -14.10
CA GLY A 6 13.17 -0.41 -14.65
C GLY A 6 12.47 0.94 -14.53
N PHE A 7 13.18 1.98 -14.07
CA PHE A 7 12.59 3.28 -13.76
C PHE A 7 11.89 3.93 -14.97
N ASP A 8 12.53 3.87 -16.14
CA ASP A 8 12.01 4.50 -17.37
C ASP A 8 10.71 3.88 -17.91
N TYR A 9 10.37 2.66 -17.48
CA TYR A 9 9.15 1.95 -17.90
C TYR A 9 7.93 2.30 -17.03
N LEU A 10 8.12 3.01 -15.92
CA LEU A 10 7.03 3.34 -15.01
C LEU A 10 6.18 4.49 -15.55
N THR A 11 4.90 4.20 -15.81
CA THR A 11 3.90 5.22 -16.18
C THR A 11 3.30 5.95 -14.97
N ALA A 12 3.60 5.45 -13.76
CA ALA A 12 3.15 5.99 -12.49
C ALA A 12 4.20 5.73 -11.40
N PRO A 13 4.25 6.57 -10.34
CA PRO A 13 5.22 6.40 -9.26
C PRO A 13 4.97 5.07 -8.50
N ALA A 14 6.04 4.37 -8.13
CA ALA A 14 5.90 3.22 -7.26
C ALA A 14 5.52 3.67 -5.85
N VAL A 15 4.51 3.02 -5.28
CA VAL A 15 3.99 3.30 -3.93
C VAL A 15 4.06 2.03 -3.08
N ARG A 16 4.13 2.20 -1.76
CA ARG A 16 4.15 1.08 -0.81
C ARG A 16 2.83 1.06 -0.05
N VAL A 17 2.26 -0.13 0.09
CA VAL A 17 1.13 -0.40 0.98
C VAL A 17 1.67 -1.22 2.14
N THR A 18 1.66 -0.64 3.34
CA THR A 18 2.22 -1.25 4.56
C THR A 18 1.21 -1.18 5.69
N GLY A 19 1.51 -1.85 6.80
CA GLY A 19 0.76 -1.66 8.04
C GLY A 19 0.84 -0.21 8.54
N ALA A 20 -0.07 0.13 9.45
CA ALA A 20 -0.06 1.42 10.12
C ALA A 20 1.23 1.60 10.93
N ASP A 21 1.74 2.83 11.03
CA ASP A 21 2.97 3.16 11.75
C ASP A 21 2.72 3.26 13.27
N VAL A 22 2.18 2.19 13.84
CA VAL A 22 1.85 2.03 15.26
C VAL A 22 2.14 0.59 15.68
N PRO A 23 2.48 0.34 16.96
CA PRO A 23 2.51 -1.01 17.50
C PRO A 23 1.15 -1.69 17.31
N THR A 24 1.15 -2.99 17.02
CA THR A 24 -0.09 -3.75 16.81
C THR A 24 -0.96 -3.70 18.07
N PRO A 25 -2.17 -3.12 18.00
CA PRO A 25 -3.06 -3.00 19.14
C PRO A 25 -3.79 -4.32 19.42
N TYR A 26 -4.15 -4.57 20.67
CA TYR A 26 -4.86 -5.80 21.08
C TYR A 26 -6.35 -5.80 20.68
N ALA A 27 -6.97 -4.62 20.56
CA ALA A 27 -8.40 -4.55 20.24
C ALA A 27 -8.62 -5.01 18.79
N GLN A 28 -9.39 -6.08 18.59
CA GLN A 28 -9.59 -6.77 17.30
C GLN A 28 -9.81 -5.81 16.11
N LYS A 29 -10.73 -4.84 16.24
CA LYS A 29 -11.00 -3.88 15.16
C LYS A 29 -9.80 -2.99 14.82
N LEU A 30 -8.99 -2.64 15.82
CA LEU A 30 -7.79 -1.82 15.62
C LEU A 30 -6.64 -2.68 15.08
N GLU A 31 -6.58 -3.95 15.47
CA GLU A 31 -5.61 -4.92 14.93
C GLU A 31 -5.83 -5.10 13.43
N GLU A 32 -7.08 -5.33 13.02
CA GLU A 32 -7.46 -5.46 11.59
C GLU A 32 -7.06 -4.23 10.77
N LEU A 33 -7.23 -3.03 11.34
CA LEU A 33 -6.84 -1.76 10.72
C LEU A 33 -5.32 -1.52 10.71
N SER A 34 -4.57 -2.22 11.54
CA SER A 34 -3.11 -2.08 11.58
C SER A 34 -2.42 -2.79 10.41
N PHE A 35 -3.11 -3.70 9.71
CA PHE A 35 -2.59 -4.45 8.57
C PHE A 35 -3.26 -4.04 7.24
N PRO A 36 -2.56 -4.17 6.10
CA PRO A 36 -3.14 -3.95 4.79
C PRO A 36 -4.30 -4.92 4.51
N GLN A 37 -5.46 -4.37 4.16
CA GLN A 37 -6.62 -5.13 3.73
C GLN A 37 -6.80 -5.04 2.21
N PRO A 38 -7.57 -5.96 1.58
CA PRO A 38 -7.86 -5.91 0.15
C PRO A 38 -8.38 -4.55 -0.31
N ASP A 39 -9.26 -3.93 0.47
CA ASP A 39 -9.83 -2.61 0.16
C ASP A 39 -8.76 -1.51 0.13
N THR A 40 -7.79 -1.57 1.05
CA THR A 40 -6.65 -0.64 1.09
C THR A 40 -5.78 -0.80 -0.16
N ILE A 41 -5.54 -2.04 -0.61
CA ILE A 41 -4.75 -2.33 -1.81
C ILE A 41 -5.48 -1.83 -3.06
N VAL A 42 -6.77 -2.14 -3.19
CA VAL A 42 -7.59 -1.70 -4.33
C VAL A 42 -7.68 -0.18 -4.36
N GLY A 43 -7.93 0.47 -3.23
CA GLY A 43 -7.98 1.94 -3.14
C GLY A 43 -6.68 2.61 -3.59
N GLN A 44 -5.53 2.05 -3.24
CA GLN A 44 -4.24 2.56 -3.71
C GLN A 44 -4.01 2.28 -5.21
N ALA A 45 -4.43 1.11 -5.71
CA ALA A 45 -4.34 0.78 -7.13
C ALA A 45 -5.22 1.70 -7.99
N VAL A 46 -6.45 1.97 -7.56
CA VAL A 46 -7.38 2.91 -8.20
C VAL A 46 -6.79 4.32 -8.25
N LYS A 47 -6.26 4.80 -7.11
CA LYS A 47 -5.57 6.09 -7.03
C LYS A 47 -4.37 6.20 -7.98
N LEU A 48 -3.62 5.11 -8.15
CA LEU A 48 -2.46 5.05 -9.04
C LEU A 48 -2.88 5.05 -10.52
N LEU A 49 -3.97 4.37 -10.86
CA LEU A 49 -4.53 4.30 -12.21
C LEU A 49 -5.39 5.53 -12.58
N ARG A 50 -5.67 6.44 -11.63
CA ARG A 50 -6.56 7.60 -11.80
C ARG A 50 -7.97 7.22 -12.29
N LEU A 51 -8.45 6.06 -11.83
CA LEU A 51 -9.83 5.60 -11.99
C LEU A 51 -10.72 6.19 -10.89
#